data_AF-S0G1S8-F1
#
_entry.id   AF-S0G1S8-F1
#
_cell.length_a   1.000
_cell.length_b   1.000
_cell.length_c   1.000
_cell.angle_alpha   90.00
_cell.angle_beta   90.00
_cell.angle_gamma   90.00
#
_symmetry.space_group_name_H-M   'P 1'
#
loop_
_entity.id
_entity.type
_entity.pdbx_description
1 polymer ?
#
loop_
_entity_poly.entity_id
_entity_poly.type
_entity_poly.pdbx_seq_one_letter_code
_entity_poly.pdbx_strand_id
1 'polypeptide(L)' 'MPDYVDAVVVDGASADDTVRVVKECRQGRADLFLIEHETNQGCGGAVISGYAWAAERDFHPLVFFCALGLPLGGFPGR' A
#
# COMPACT_ATOMS: atom_id res chain seq x y z
N MET A 1 -9.36 -8.88 -0.43
CA MET A 1 -9.88 -8.02 0.64
C MET A 1 -11.40 -8.09 0.55
N PRO A 2 -12.17 -8.15 1.66
CA PRO A 2 -13.63 -8.05 1.58
C PRO A 2 -14.08 -6.73 0.94
N ASP A 3 -15.26 -6.71 0.32
CA ASP A 3 -15.74 -5.56 -0.49
C ASP A 3 -16.00 -4.27 0.33
N TYR A 4 -16.09 -4.39 1.66
CA TYR A 4 -16.28 -3.26 2.57
C TYR A 4 -14.94 -2.66 3.06
N VAL A 5 -13.81 -3.19 2.59
CA VAL A 5 -12.47 -2.77 3.03
C VAL A 5 -11.72 -2.13 1.87
N ASP A 6 -11.56 -0.82 1.94
CA ASP A 6 -10.62 -0.08 1.13
C ASP A 6 -9.17 -0.40 1.52
N ALA A 7 -8.26 -0.34 0.55
CA ALA A 7 -6.84 -0.61 0.73
C ALA A 7 -6.01 0.64 0.41
N VAL A 8 -5.12 1.02 1.32
CA VAL A 8 -4.12 2.07 1.08
C VAL A 8 -2.74 1.44 1.11
N VAL A 9 -2.01 1.56 0.01
CA VAL A 9 -0.60 1.17 -0.07
C VAL A 9 0.24 2.43 0.07
N VAL A 10 1.19 2.41 1.01
CA VAL A 10 2.18 3.47 1.18
C VAL A 10 3.52 2.92 0.74
N ASP A 11 4.00 3.39 -0.40
CA ASP A 11 5.33 3.04 -0.90
C ASP A 11 6.39 3.95 -0.27
N GLY A 12 7.33 3.35 0.45
CA GLY A 12 8.42 4.05 1.14
C GLY A 12 9.66 4.28 0.27
N ALA A 13 9.49 4.70 -0.98
CA ALA A 13 10.55 4.80 -1.99
C ALA A 13 11.22 3.44 -2.26
N SER A 14 10.42 2.46 -2.67
CA SER A 14 10.95 1.17 -3.10
C SER A 14 11.86 1.31 -4.33
N ALA A 15 12.90 0.47 -4.41
CA ALA A 15 13.84 0.44 -5.53
C ALA A 15 13.49 -0.63 -6.59
N ASP A 16 12.38 -1.33 -6.40
CA ASP A 16 11.90 -2.41 -7.26
C ASP A 16 10.60 -2.01 -7.98
N ASP A 17 9.92 -3.00 -8.58
CA ASP A 17 8.71 -2.79 -9.35
C ASP A 17 7.43 -2.57 -8.50
N THR A 18 7.54 -2.42 -7.17
CA THR A 18 6.37 -2.35 -6.27
C THR A 18 5.37 -1.28 -6.73
N VAL A 19 5.83 -0.06 -7.00
CA VAL A 19 4.95 1.04 -7.46
C VAL A 19 4.25 0.71 -8.78
N ARG A 20 4.99 0.11 -9.73
CA ARG A 20 4.43 -0.30 -11.04
C ARG A 20 3.32 -1.34 -10.85
N VAL A 21 3.58 -2.38 -10.06
CA VAL A 21 2.61 -3.45 -9.78
C VAL A 21 1.36 -2.89 -9.10
N VAL A 22 1.51 -2.00 -8.12
CA VAL A 22 0.35 -1.41 -7.44
C VAL A 22 -0.48 -0.54 -8.40
N LYS A 23 0.16 0.22 -9.29
CA LYS A 23 -0.52 1.00 -10.34
C LYS A 23 -1.30 0.11 -11.31
N GLU A 24 -0.74 -1.03 -11.69
CA GLU A 24 -1.43 -2.05 -12.51
C GLU A 24 -2.62 -2.65 -11.76
N CYS A 25 -2.46 -3.06 -10.50
CA CYS A 25 -3.55 -3.56 -9.67
C CYS A 25 -4.71 -2.55 -9.50
N ARG A 26 -4.39 -1.25 -9.46
CA ARG A 26 -5.39 -0.17 -9.30
C ARG A 26 -6.33 -0.04 -10.49
N GLN A 27 -5.93 -0.46 -11.70
CA GLN A 27 -6.78 -0.33 -12.89
C GLN A 27 -8.11 -1.07 -12.77
N GLY A 28 -8.19 -2.10 -11.92
CA GLY A 28 -9.43 -2.85 -11.62
C GLY A 28 -9.99 -2.63 -10.22
N ARG A 29 -9.43 -1.72 -9.41
CA ARG A 29 -9.72 -1.53 -7.98
C ARG A 29 -9.89 -0.05 -7.65
N ALA A 30 -11.13 0.43 -7.59
CA ALA A 30 -11.43 1.82 -7.21
C ALA A 30 -11.19 2.10 -5.72
N ASP A 31 -11.18 1.03 -4.92
CA ASP A 31 -10.95 0.98 -3.47
C ASP A 31 -9.45 0.84 -3.11
N LEU A 32 -8.54 0.87 -4.11
CA LEU A 32 -7.10 0.78 -3.89
C LEU A 32 -6.43 2.14 -4.09
N PHE A 33 -5.87 2.70 -3.02
CA PHE A 33 -5.17 3.97 -3.00
C PHE A 33 -3.66 3.75 -2.87
N LEU A 34 -2.87 4.64 -3.47
CA LEU A 34 -1.41 4.59 -3.44
C LEU A 34 -0.86 5.95 -3.00
N ILE A 35 0.02 5.93 -2.00
CA ILE A 35 0.81 7.08 -1.53
C ILE A 35 2.28 6.75 -1.81
N GLU A 36 2.95 7.58 -2.60
CA GLU A 36 4.36 7.40 -2.99
C GLU A 36 5.22 8.38 -2.19
N HIS A 37 6.15 7.88 -1.38
CA HIS A 37 7.17 8.72 -0.74
C HIS A 37 8.33 8.94 -1.70
N GLU A 38 8.83 10.18 -1.74
CA GLU A 38 10.03 10.51 -2.54
C GLU A 38 11.32 9.90 -1.95
N THR A 39 11.35 9.69 -0.63
CA THR A 39 12.49 9.12 0.09
C THR A 39 12.03 8.12 1.15
N ASN A 40 12.88 7.13 1.45
CA ASN A 40 12.55 6.10 2.42
C ASN A 40 12.60 6.65 3.85
N GLN A 41 11.43 6.75 4.49
CA GLN A 41 11.25 7.21 5.87
C GLN A 41 11.04 6.05 6.88
N GLY A 42 11.25 4.80 6.44
CA GLY A 42 10.99 3.59 7.20
C GLY A 42 9.49 3.25 7.37
N CYS A 43 9.20 2.07 7.93
CA CYS A 43 7.83 1.59 8.16
C CYS A 43 7.03 2.56 9.08
N GLY A 44 7.68 3.21 10.05
CA GLY A 44 7.04 4.23 10.88
C GLY A 44 6.52 5.44 10.07
N GLY A 45 7.35 5.96 9.16
CA GLY A 45 6.94 7.07 8.27
C GLY A 45 5.79 6.68 7.34
N ALA A 46 5.80 5.44 6.85
CA ALA A 46 4.72 4.90 6.02
C ALA A 46 3.40 4.80 6.81
N VAL A 47 3.43 4.28 8.04
CA VAL A 47 2.24 4.19 8.91
C VAL A 47 1.68 5.57 9.23
N ILE A 48 2.54 6.54 9.56
CA ILE A 48 2.10 7.92 9.86
C ILE A 48 1.40 8.54 8.64
N SER A 49 1.98 8.37 7.46
CA SER A 49 1.39 8.90 6.22
C SER A 49 0.07 8.24 5.87
N GLY A 50 -0.01 6.91 5.99
CA GLY A 50 -1.24 6.16 5.76
C GLY A 50 -2.35 6.54 6.75
N TYR A 51 -1.99 6.70 8.04
CA TYR A 51 -2.92 7.16 9.07
C TYR A 51 -3.44 8.57 8.79
N ALA A 52 -2.56 9.53 8.48
CA ALA A 52 -2.97 10.90 8.20
C ALA A 52 -3.94 10.97 7.01
N TRP A 53 -3.61 10.27 5.92
CA TRP A 53 -4.46 10.20 4.74
C TRP A 53 -5.85 9.62 5.03
N ALA A 54 -5.89 8.56 5.85
CA ALA A 54 -7.13 7.88 6.23
C ALA A 54 -7.97 8.70 7.21
N ALA A 55 -7.33 9.40 8.15
CA ALA A 55 -7.98 10.26 9.14
C ALA A 55 -8.68 11.46 8.48
N GLU A 56 -8.09 12.06 7.44
CA GLU A 56 -8.73 13.13 6.65
C GLU A 56 -10.00 12.70 5.89
N ARG A 57 -10.26 11.39 5.80
CA ARG A 57 -11.33 10.80 5.00
C ARG A 57 -12.31 9.97 5.84
N ASP A 58 -12.21 10.06 7.17
CA ASP A 58 -13.09 9.38 8.13
C ASP A 58 -13.10 7.83 8.00
N PHE A 59 -11.96 7.22 7.64
CA PHE A 59 -11.84 5.78 7.57
C PHE A 59 -11.77 5.16 8.97
N HIS A 60 -12.66 4.22 9.28
CA HIS A 60 -12.65 3.51 10.56
C HIS A 60 -13.30 2.12 10.45
N PRO A 61 -12.74 1.05 11.07
CA PRO A 61 -11.45 0.98 11.77
C PRO A 61 -10.25 0.82 10.82
N LEU A 62 -9.04 1.15 11.29
CA LEU A 62 -7.79 1.03 10.52
C LEU A 62 -6.98 -0.20 10.95
N VAL A 63 -6.45 -0.94 9.96
CA VAL A 63 -5.52 -2.06 10.18
C VAL A 63 -4.27 -1.83 9.32
N PHE A 64 -3.10 -1.86 9.96
CA PHE A 64 -1.82 -1.64 9.28
C PHE A 64 -1.08 -2.95 9.09
N PHE A 65 -0.60 -3.18 7.87
CA PHE A 65 0.31 -4.27 7.54
C PHE A 65 1.60 -3.67 6.97
N CYS A 66 2.75 -3.92 7.60
CA CYS A 66 4.04 -3.63 6.99
C CYS A 66 4.52 -4.87 6.22
N ALA A 67 4.61 -4.75 4.89
CA ALA A 67 5.22 -5.76 4.05
C ALA A 67 6.74 -5.53 4.04
N LEU A 68 7.49 -6.51 4.54
CA LEU A 68 8.91 -6.60 4.21
C LEU A 68 8.98 -7.11 2.78
N GLY A 69 9.79 -6.47 1.92
CA GLY A 69 9.97 -6.82 0.51
C GLY A 69 10.42 -8.27 0.37
N LEU A 70 9.46 -9.20 0.39
CA LEU A 70 9.65 -10.55 -0.09
C LEU A 70 9.80 -10.41 -1.60
N PRO A 71 10.87 -10.96 -2.20
CA PRO A 71 11.04 -10.87 -3.64
C PRO A 71 9.76 -11.40 -4.31
N LEU A 72 9.15 -10.59 -5.17
CA LEU A 72 7.98 -10.96 -5.98
C LEU A 72 8.32 -12.01 -7.06
N GLY A 73 9.31 -12.87 -6.79
CA GLY A 73 9.68 -14.00 -7.61
C GLY A 73 8.67 -15.12 -7.45
N GLY A 74 7.65 -15.10 -8.32
CA GLY A 74 6.86 -16.25 -8.74
C GLY A 74 6.24 -17.06 -7.61
N PHE A 75 4.95 -16.82 -7.32
CA PHE A 75 4.12 -17.92 -6.83
C PHE A 75 4.07 -18.99 -7.93
N PRO A 76 4.64 -20.20 -7.73
CA PRO A 76 4.39 -21.29 -8.65
C PRO A 76 2.89 -21.60 -8.55
N GLY A 77 2.22 -21.52 -9.70
CA GLY A 77 0.79 -21.78 -9.81
C GLY A 77 0.40 -23.07 -9.10
N ARG A 78 -0.72 -22.99 -8.39
CA ARG A 78 -1.48 -24.15 -7.96
C ARG A 78 -2.94 -23.94 -8.29
#